data_AF-A0A1Y4WI61-F1
#
_entry.id   AF-A0A1Y4WI61-F1
#
_cell.length_a   1.000
_cell.length_b   1.000
_cell.length_c   1.000
_cell.angle_alpha   90.00
_cell.angle_beta   90.00
_cell.angle_gamma   90.00
#
_symmetry.space_group_name_H-M   'P 1'
#
loop_
_entity.id
_entity.type
_entity.pdbx_description
1 polymer ?
#
loop_
_entity_poly.entity_id
_entity_poly.type
_entity_poly.pdbx_seq_one_letter_code
_entity_poly.pdbx_strand_id
1 'polypeptide(L)' 'FCQRIVQEIKIPKKDRNKYTYRVNFTKSIHIIREFLRKKDGKNPPVEYLIAKEILPIRPNRKYKRHVNPKTVVCFNYRYN' A
#
# COMPACT_ATOMS: atom_id res chain seq x y z
N PHE A 1 13.93 2.99 0.35
CA PHE A 1 14.25 1.55 0.34
C PHE A 1 13.03 0.70 0.03
N CYS A 2 12.02 0.60 0.92
CA CYS A 2 10.86 -0.29 0.74
C CYS A 2 10.06 -0.06 -0.55
N GLN A 3 9.97 1.19 -1.03
CA GLN A 3 9.28 1.50 -2.28
C GLN A 3 9.88 0.79 -3.50
N ARG A 4 11.22 0.75 -3.61
CA ARG A 4 11.91 0.09 -4.74
C ARG A 4 11.62 -1.41 -4.74
N ILE A 5 11.73 -2.05 -3.57
CA ILE A 5 11.41 -3.48 -3.37
C ILE A 5 9.98 -3.78 -3.82
N VAL A 6 9.00 -2.97 -3.39
CA VAL A 6 7.59 -3.19 -3.74
C VAL A 6 7.32 -3.03 -5.23
N GLN A 7 8.08 -2.17 -5.93
CA GLN A 7 7.93 -1.95 -7.37
C GLN A 7 8.50 -3.10 -8.21
N GLU A 8 9.53 -3.80 -7.72
CA GLU A 8 10.17 -4.92 -8.41
C GLU A 8 9.38 -6.23 -8.31
N ILE A 9 8.47 -6.34 -7.33
CA ILE A 9 7.70 -7.56 -7.08
C ILE A 9 6.68 -7.81 -8.20
N LYS A 10 6.84 -8.96 -8.85
CA LYS A 10 5.95 -9.43 -9.91
C LYS A 10 4.65 -9.97 -9.31
N ILE A 11 3.53 -9.41 -9.76
CA ILE A 11 2.20 -9.87 -9.36
C ILE A 11 1.87 -11.13 -10.18
N PRO A 12 1.49 -12.26 -9.54
CA PRO A 12 1.05 -13.44 -10.27
C PRO A 12 -0.23 -13.13 -11.04
N LYS A 13 -0.19 -13.31 -12.37
CA LYS A 13 -1.38 -13.24 -13.21
C LYS A 13 -2.24 -14.47 -12.93
N LYS A 14 -3.52 -14.26 -12.65
CA LYS A 14 -4.51 -15.33 -12.55
C LYS A 14 -5.51 -15.13 -13.68
N ASP A 15 -5.83 -16.21 -14.39
CA ASP A 15 -6.72 -16.14 -15.56
C ASP A 15 -8.14 -15.69 -15.21
N ARG A 16 -8.57 -15.90 -13.95
CA ARG A 16 -9.92 -15.54 -13.46
C ARG A 16 -10.05 -14.10 -12.93
N ASN A 17 -9.03 -13.27 -13.09
CA ASN A 17 -9.04 -11.91 -12.51
C ASN A 17 -9.88 -10.93 -13.34
N LYS A 18 -10.92 -10.35 -12.75
CA LYS A 18 -11.81 -9.34 -13.41
C LYS A 18 -11.13 -7.99 -13.68
N TYR A 19 -10.17 -7.60 -12.84
CA TYR A 19 -9.54 -6.28 -12.86
C TYR A 19 -8.02 -6.39 -13.01
N THR A 20 -7.38 -5.26 -13.29
CA THR A 20 -5.94 -5.13 -13.08
C THR A 20 -5.66 -5.00 -11.59
N TYR A 21 -4.60 -5.65 -11.12
CA TYR A 21 -4.24 -5.66 -9.71
C TYR A 21 -2.92 -4.92 -9.49
N ARG A 22 -2.80 -4.31 -8.32
CA ARG A 22 -1.59 -3.65 -7.82
C ARG A 22 -1.27 -4.19 -6.44
N VAL A 23 0.01 -4.23 -6.08
CA VAL A 23 0.46 -4.56 -4.73
C VAL A 23 -0.09 -3.56 -3.70
N ASN A 24 -0.56 -4.07 -2.55
CA ASN A 24 -1.03 -3.27 -1.42
C ASN A 24 0.14 -2.60 -0.70
N PHE A 25 0.48 -1.38 -1.12
CA PHE A 25 1.65 -0.66 -0.63
C PHE A 25 1.74 -0.56 0.89
N THR A 26 0.63 -0.23 1.57
CA THR A 26 0.61 -0.10 3.04
C THR A 26 0.94 -1.42 3.71
N LYS A 27 0.27 -2.50 3.31
CA LYS A 27 0.53 -3.84 3.86
C LYS A 27 1.96 -4.30 3.57
N SER A 28 2.47 -4.06 2.36
CA SER A 28 3.85 -4.39 2.01
C SER A 28 4.88 -3.67 2.88
N ILE A 29 4.66 -2.39 3.20
CA ILE A 29 5.53 -1.66 4.13
C ILE A 29 5.52 -2.31 5.51
N HIS A 30 4.36 -2.70 6.02
CA HIS A 30 4.28 -3.37 7.32
C HIS A 30 5.03 -4.70 7.33
N ILE A 31 4.89 -5.51 6.28
CA ILE A 31 5.62 -6.77 6.13
C ILE A 31 7.13 -6.53 6.11
N ILE A 32 7.61 -5.57 5.31
CA ILE A 32 9.04 -5.24 5.23
C ILE A 32 9.54 -4.70 6.58
N ARG A 33 8.78 -3.85 7.26
CA ARG A 33 9.15 -3.33 8.59
C ARG A 33 9.23 -4.45 9.62
N GLU A 34 8.30 -5.40 9.61
CA GLU A 34 8.34 -6.54 10.54
C GLU A 34 9.55 -7.43 10.26
N PHE A 35 9.82 -7.70 8.98
CA PHE A 35 11.00 -8.45 8.55
C PHE A 35 12.30 -7.80 9.05
N LEU A 36 12.47 -6.50 8.85
CA LEU A 36 13.67 -5.77 9.29
C LEU A 36 13.79 -5.66 10.82
N ARG A 37 12.67 -5.77 11.55
CA ARG A 37 12.67 -5.73 13.02
C ARG A 37 13.04 -7.07 13.65
N LYS A 38 12.83 -8.20 12.96
CA LYS A 38 13.19 -9.52 13.48
C LYS A 38 14.72 -9.65 13.46
N LYS A 39 15.30 -9.89 14.64
CA LYS A 39 16.73 -10.16 14.81
C LYS A 39 17.05 -11.65 14.69
N ASP A 40 16.11 -12.51 15.10
CA ASP A 40 16.28 -13.96 15.16
C ASP A 40 15.11 -14.71 14.51
N GLY A 41 15.42 -15.87 13.91
CA GLY A 41 14.46 -16.80 13.33
C GLY A 41 14.64 -17.05 11.84
N LYS A 42 13.87 -18.01 11.30
CA LYS A 42 13.83 -18.26 9.86
C LYS A 42 13.12 -17.10 9.17
N ASN A 43 13.81 -16.49 8.21
CA ASN A 43 13.25 -15.43 7.40
C ASN A 43 12.10 -15.97 6.54
N PRO A 44 10.86 -15.48 6.70
CA PRO A 44 9.79 -15.85 5.81
C PRO A 44 10.07 -15.31 4.40
N PRO A 45 9.53 -15.94 3.34
CA PRO A 45 9.70 -15.44 1.97
C PRO A 45 8.89 -14.14 1.78
N VAL A 46 9.53 -13.01 2.09
CA VAL A 46 8.91 -11.67 2.11
C VAL A 46 8.28 -11.30 0.78
N GLU A 47 8.97 -11.58 -0.32
CA GLU A 47 8.50 -11.30 -1.68
C GLU A 47 7.20 -12.03 -1.99
N TYR A 48 7.10 -13.29 -1.59
CA TYR A 48 5.89 -14.09 -1.75
C TYR A 48 4.72 -13.54 -0.91
N LEU A 49 5.00 -13.16 0.35
CA LEU A 49 3.99 -12.54 1.22
C LEU A 49 3.45 -11.24 0.63
N ILE A 50 4.33 -10.41 0.07
CA ILE A 50 3.94 -9.16 -0.59
C ILE A 50 3.17 -9.43 -1.89
N ALA A 51 3.59 -10.41 -2.69
CA ALA A 51 2.91 -10.78 -3.94
C ALA A 51 1.49 -11.30 -3.70
N LYS A 52 1.20 -11.85 -2.51
CA LYS A 52 -0.15 -12.25 -2.09
C LYS A 52 -1.05 -11.05 -1.74
N GLU A 53 -0.46 -9.97 -1.22
CA GLU A 53 -1.17 -8.76 -0.80
C GLU A 53 -1.42 -7.82 -1.99
N ILE A 54 -2.52 -8.06 -2.72
CA ILE A 54 -2.92 -7.28 -3.90
C ILE A 54 -4.29 -6.61 -3.75
N LEU A 55 -4.43 -5.45 -4.39
CA LEU A 55 -5.66 -4.68 -4.47
C LEU A 55 -6.10 -4.52 -5.94
N PRO A 56 -7.40 -4.64 -6.23
CA PRO A 56 -7.92 -4.39 -7.56
C PRO A 56 -7.93 -2.89 -7.86
N ILE A 57 -7.40 -2.51 -9.02
CA ILE A 57 -7.61 -1.20 -9.61
C ILE A 57 -8.97 -1.26 -10.30
N ARG A 58 -9.90 -0.39 -9.86
CA ARG A 58 -11.27 -0.35 -10.41
C ARG A 58 -11.37 0.81 -11.40
N PRO A 59 -11.15 0.57 -12.71
CA PRO A 59 -11.42 1.58 -13.72
C PRO A 59 -12.94 1.86 -13.78
N ASN A 60 -13.32 3.03 -14.27
CA ASN A 60 -14.71 3.40 -14.57
C ASN A 60 -15.65 3.43 -13.35
N ARG A 61 -15.30 4.22 -12.32
CA ARG A 61 -16.29 4.55 -11.26
C ARG A 61 -17.43 5.37 -11.86
N LYS A 62 -18.68 4.91 -11.68
CA LYS A 62 -19.90 5.64 -12.08
C LYS A 62 -19.95 7.05 -11.49
N TYR A 63 -19.50 7.20 -10.24
CA TYR A 63 -19.42 8.49 -9.55
C TYR A 63 -17.96 8.81 -9.22
N LYS A 64 -17.54 10.03 -9.53
CA LYS A 64 -16.25 10.57 -9.07
C LYS A 64 -16.25 10.65 -7.55
N ARG A 65 -15.05 10.61 -6.95
CA ARG A 65 -14.92 10.82 -5.50
C ARG A 65 -15.40 12.25 -5.20
N HIS A 66 -16.42 12.39 -4.36
CA HIS A 66 -16.81 13.69 -3.83
C HIS A 66 -15.73 14.12 -2.82
N VAL A 67 -14.80 14.96 -3.26
CA VAL A 67 -13.74 15.49 -2.41
C VAL A 67 -14.27 16.79 -1.80
N ASN A 68 -14.46 16.81 -0.49
CA ASN A 68 -14.75 18.05 0.24
C ASN A 68 -13.41 18.72 0.55
N PRO A 69 -13.02 19.82 -0.13
CA PRO A 69 -11.83 20.55 0.23
C PRO A 69 -12.02 21.11 1.65
N LYS A 70 -11.06 20.86 2.53
CA LYS A 70 -11.03 21.55 3.83
C LYS A 70 -10.44 22.93 3.63
N THR A 71 -11.07 23.94 4.22
CA THR A 71 -10.49 25.29 4.29
C THR A 71 -9.28 25.29 5.22
N VAL A 72 -8.35 26.21 4.98
CA VAL A 72 -7.21 26.43 5.88
C VAL A 72 -7.74 26.96 7.22
N VAL A 73 -7.39 26.30 8.32
CA VAL A 73 -7.67 26.79 9.67
C VAL A 73 -6.43 27.54 10.13
N CYS A 74 -6.54 28.87 10.28
CA CYS A 74 -5.46 29.68 10.85
C CYS A 74 -5.36 29.40 12.36
N PHE A 75 -4.16 29.10 12.85
CA PHE A 75 -3.90 28.99 14.28
C PHE A 75 -3.85 30.40 14.87
N ASN A 76 -4.82 30.75 15.72
CA ASN A 76 -4.71 31.94 16.56
C ASN A 76 -3.90 31.57 17.80
N TYR A 77 -2.64 31.98 17.86
CA TYR A 77 -1.90 31.92 19.11
C TYR A 77 -2.38 33.06 20.02
N ARG A 78 -2.79 32.73 21.25
CA ARG A 78 -2.95 33.73 22.32
C ARG A 78 -1.59 33.94 22.96
N TYR A 79 -1.07 35.16 22.86
CA TYR A 79 0.06 35.61 23.64
C TYR A 79 -0.50 36.14 24.96
N ASN A 80 -0.16 35.50 26.09
CA ASN A 80 -0.39 36.01 27.43
C ASN A 80 0.95 36.47 28.00
#